data_AF-A0A9D4TDM9-F1
#
_entry.id   AF-A0A9D4TDM9-F1
#
_cell.length_a   1.000
_cell.length_b   1.000
_cell.length_c   1.000
_cell.angle_alpha   90.00
_cell.angle_beta   90.00
_cell.angle_gamma   90.00
#
_symmetry.space_group_name_H-M   'P 1'
#
loop_
_entity.id
_entity.type
_entity.pdbx_description
1 polymer ?
#
loop_
_entity_poly.entity_id
_entity_poly.type
_entity_poly.pdbx_seq_one_letter_code
_entity_poly.pdbx_strand_id
1 'polypeptide(L)'
;MAAVHNFDDFVIANTDADTDTTEVLDDDEIVQLVSDVQEESEDANDPDTVEAPMPTPSQVMDAVDLLRRFAGPHEGAEDALISLASYKNCLLLLLTKHTQV
;
A
#
# COMPACT_ATOMS: atom_id res chain seq x y z
N MET A 1 -22.19 5.32 -21.45
CA MET A 1 -22.63 4.23 -20.58
C MET A 1 -21.38 3.75 -19.84
N ALA A 2 -21.16 4.23 -18.62
CA ALA A 2 -19.94 3.92 -17.86
C ALA A 2 -20.20 2.66 -17.00
N ALA A 3 -19.31 1.68 -17.10
CA ALA A 3 -19.33 0.51 -16.23
C ALA A 3 -18.98 0.97 -14.81
N VAL A 4 -19.94 0.84 -13.90
CA VAL A 4 -19.72 0.99 -12.47
C VAL A 4 -19.04 -0.29 -12.03
N HIS A 5 -17.72 -0.26 -11.84
CA HIS A 5 -17.01 -1.36 -11.20
C HIS A 5 -17.52 -1.45 -9.75
N ASN A 6 -18.37 -2.44 -9.52
CA ASN A 6 -18.95 -2.71 -8.23
C ASN A 6 -17.85 -3.21 -7.28
N PHE A 7 -17.64 -2.52 -6.16
CA PHE A 7 -16.65 -2.87 -5.13
C PHE A 7 -17.00 -4.17 -4.39
N ASP A 8 -18.17 -4.76 -4.66
CA ASP A 8 -18.68 -5.96 -4.01
C ASP A 8 -18.05 -7.28 -4.51
N ASP A 9 -17.18 -7.27 -5.52
CA ASP A 9 -16.54 -8.49 -6.06
C ASP A 9 -15.27 -8.92 -5.31
N PHE A 10 -14.81 -8.13 -4.31
CA PHE A 10 -13.59 -8.47 -3.56
C PHE A 10 -13.85 -9.33 -2.32
N VAL A 11 -15.12 -9.54 -1.92
CA VAL A 11 -15.43 -10.40 -0.78
C VAL A 11 -15.82 -11.78 -1.27
N ILE A 12 -14.82 -12.54 -1.73
CA ILE A 12 -14.99 -13.99 -1.87
C ILE A 12 -15.09 -14.57 -0.46
N ALA A 13 -16.33 -14.80 -0.08
CA ALA A 13 -16.75 -15.60 1.04
C ALA A 13 -16.21 -17.03 0.92
N ASN A 14 -15.03 -17.29 1.48
CA ASN A 14 -14.56 -18.62 1.86
C ASN A 14 -13.89 -18.47 3.25
N THR A 15 -14.67 -18.30 4.33
CA THR A 15 -14.92 -19.36 5.33
C THR A 15 -13.74 -20.31 5.54
N ASP A 16 -13.02 -20.09 6.65
CA ASP A 16 -12.53 -21.15 7.53
C ASP A 16 -11.87 -22.35 6.85
N ALA A 17 -10.80 -22.10 6.10
CA ALA A 17 -9.84 -23.14 5.77
C ALA A 17 -8.67 -22.99 6.74
N ASP A 18 -8.84 -23.57 7.94
CA ASP A 18 -7.72 -23.94 8.80
C ASP A 18 -6.87 -24.93 7.99
N THR A 19 -5.95 -24.37 7.20
CA THR A 19 -5.12 -25.13 6.28
C THR A 19 -3.95 -25.59 7.10
N ASP A 20 -4.13 -26.71 7.81
CA ASP A 20 -3.04 -27.44 8.44
C ASP A 20 -2.09 -27.90 7.33
N THR A 21 -1.07 -27.10 7.04
CA THR A 21 0.01 -27.48 6.13
C THR A 21 0.92 -28.44 6.88
N THR A 22 0.79 -29.74 6.59
CA THR A 22 1.58 -30.80 7.22
C THR A 22 2.99 -30.98 6.62
N GLU A 23 3.45 -30.06 5.78
CA GLU A 23 4.81 -30.12 5.23
C GLU A 23 5.80 -29.55 6.24
N VAL A 24 6.49 -30.45 6.94
CA VAL A 24 7.70 -30.13 7.70
C VAL A 24 8.85 -30.15 6.71
N LEU A 25 9.42 -28.98 6.42
CA LEU A 25 10.64 -28.87 5.62
C LEU A 25 11.80 -29.53 6.38
N ASP A 26 12.60 -30.32 5.68
CA ASP A 26 13.83 -30.87 6.26
C ASP A 26 14.87 -29.76 6.49
N ASP A 27 15.80 -29.94 7.43
CA ASP A 27 16.82 -28.93 7.75
C ASP A 27 17.63 -28.53 6.49
N ASP A 28 17.87 -29.48 5.58
CA ASP A 28 18.57 -29.22 4.33
C ASP A 28 17.73 -28.34 3.37
N GLU A 29 16.41 -28.53 3.34
CA GLU A 29 15.48 -27.72 2.53
C GLU A 29 15.33 -26.31 3.08
N ILE A 30 15.37 -26.15 4.40
CA ILE A 30 15.35 -24.83 5.06
C ILE A 30 16.62 -24.06 4.73
N VAL A 31 17.80 -24.70 4.80
CA VAL A 31 19.08 -24.04 4.49
C VAL A 31 19.13 -23.62 3.02
N GLN A 32 18.62 -24.46 2.11
CA GLN A 32 18.55 -24.13 0.69
C GLN A 32 17.61 -22.94 0.44
N LEU A 33 16.43 -22.92 1.04
CA LEU A 33 15.48 -21.81 0.91
C LEU A 33 16.07 -20.47 1.41
N VAL A 34 16.80 -20.49 2.52
CA VAL A 34 17.46 -19.29 3.07
C VAL A 34 18.64 -18.84 2.20
N SER A 35 19.35 -19.78 1.58
CA SER A 35 20.51 -19.48 0.73
C SER A 35 20.11 -18.97 -0.65
N ASP A 36 19.03 -19.49 -1.23
CA ASP A 36 18.52 -19.07 -2.55
C ASP A 36 17.97 -17.63 -2.54
N VAL A 37 17.61 -17.08 -1.37
CA VAL A 37 17.20 -15.67 -1.21
C VAL A 37 18.38 -14.69 -1.33
N GLN A 38 19.63 -15.15 -1.25
CA GLN A 38 20.77 -14.25 -1.15
C GLN A 38 21.42 -13.87 -2.50
N GLU A 39 21.01 -14.49 -3.62
CA GLU A 39 21.63 -14.29 -4.94
C GLU A 39 20.63 -13.82 -6.02
N GLU A 40 19.62 -13.01 -5.66
CA GLU A 40 18.79 -12.32 -6.65
C GLU A 40 18.49 -10.88 -6.22
N SER A 41 19.53 -10.05 -6.22
CA SER A 41 19.37 -8.64 -6.59
C SER A 41 20.17 -8.38 -7.85
N GLU A 42 19.85 -9.11 -8.92
CA GLU A 42 20.02 -8.53 -10.24
C GLU A 42 19.18 -7.25 -10.24
N ASP A 43 19.86 -6.13 -10.45
CA ASP A 43 19.31 -4.83 -10.77
C ASP A 43 18.40 -5.00 -11.99
N ALA A 44 17.16 -5.42 -11.75
CA ALA A 44 16.09 -5.48 -12.72
C ALA A 44 15.75 -4.03 -13.05
N ASN A 45 16.58 -3.47 -13.93
CA ASN A 45 16.34 -2.23 -14.61
C ASN A 45 15.14 -2.48 -15.53
N ASP A 46 13.95 -2.41 -14.94
CA ASP A 46 12.67 -2.63 -15.58
C ASP A 46 12.55 -1.63 -16.75
N PRO A 47 12.61 -2.09 -18.01
CA PRO A 47 12.68 -1.21 -19.18
C PRO A 47 11.35 -0.51 -19.49
N ASP A 48 10.30 -0.72 -18.70
CA ASP A 48 9.02 -0.02 -18.81
C ASP A 48 8.67 0.74 -17.53
N THR A 49 9.60 1.58 -17.04
CA THR A 49 9.23 2.67 -16.13
C THR A 49 8.42 3.72 -16.90
N VAL A 50 7.19 3.36 -17.26
CA VAL A 50 6.17 4.30 -17.70
C VAL A 50 5.95 5.22 -16.51
N GLU A 51 6.45 6.45 -16.61
CA GLU A 51 6.33 7.46 -15.55
C GLU A 51 4.86 7.55 -15.13
N ALA A 52 4.56 7.11 -13.91
CA ALA A 52 3.19 7.11 -13.42
C ALA A 52 2.66 8.56 -13.47
N PRO A 53 1.43 8.79 -13.96
CA PRO A 53 0.88 10.13 -14.07
C PRO A 53 0.93 10.84 -12.71
N MET A 54 1.40 12.11 -12.71
CA MET A 54 1.41 12.89 -11.47
C MET A 54 0.00 12.98 -10.87
N PRO A 55 -0.15 12.69 -9.57
CA PRO A 55 -1.45 12.75 -8.93
C PRO A 55 -1.95 14.19 -8.85
N THR A 56 -3.24 14.35 -9.10
CA THR A 56 -3.91 15.65 -8.92
C THR A 56 -4.03 15.98 -7.43
N PRO A 57 -4.15 17.28 -7.08
CA PRO A 57 -4.37 17.69 -5.69
C PRO A 57 -5.54 16.98 -4.99
N SER A 58 -6.64 16.72 -5.72
CA SER A 58 -7.79 15.98 -5.17
C SER A 58 -7.41 14.56 -4.80
N GLN A 59 -6.72 13.85 -5.69
CA GLN A 59 -6.28 12.47 -5.44
C GLN A 59 -5.33 12.37 -4.24
N VAL A 60 -4.47 13.37 -4.04
CA VAL A 60 -3.60 13.43 -2.86
C VAL A 60 -4.43 13.59 -1.58
N MET A 61 -5.44 14.47 -1.58
CA MET A 61 -6.32 14.67 -0.42
C MET A 61 -7.19 13.45 -0.12
N ASP A 62 -7.69 12.78 -1.15
CA ASP A 62 -8.46 11.54 -1.03
C ASP A 62 -7.61 10.41 -0.43
N ALA A 63 -6.34 10.29 -0.84
CA ALA A 63 -5.39 9.33 -0.28
C ALA A 63 -5.08 9.62 1.19
N VAL A 64 -4.93 10.90 1.57
CA VAL A 64 -4.75 11.30 2.97
C VAL A 64 -5.96 10.91 3.82
N ASP A 65 -7.17 11.12 3.31
CA ASP A 65 -8.38 10.75 4.04
C ASP A 65 -8.56 9.22 4.14
N LEU A 66 -8.13 8.45 3.12
CA LEU A 66 -8.07 6.99 3.17
C LEU A 66 -7.09 6.50 4.26
N LEU A 67 -5.86 7.02 4.28
CA LEU A 67 -4.85 6.66 5.28
C LEU A 67 -5.35 6.96 6.70
N ARG A 68 -6.06 8.07 6.88
CA ARG A 68 -6.66 8.43 8.17
C ARG A 68 -7.72 7.42 8.62
N ARG A 69 -8.61 7.01 7.71
CA ARG A 69 -9.66 6.02 8.00
C ARG A 69 -9.08 4.64 8.30
N PHE A 70 -8.00 4.27 7.61
CA PHE A 70 -7.30 3.02 7.84
C PHE A 70 -6.57 3.00 9.19
N ALA A 71 -5.88 4.08 9.54
CA ALA A 71 -5.11 4.17 10.78
C ALA A 71 -5.98 4.39 12.03
N GLY A 72 -7.15 5.03 11.90
CA GLY A 72 -8.01 5.38 13.04
C GLY A 72 -8.40 4.21 13.96
N PRO A 73 -8.74 3.02 13.43
CA PRO A 73 -9.06 1.84 14.24
C PRO A 73 -7.83 1.10 14.83
N HIS A 74 -6.62 1.40 14.40
CA HIS A 74 -5.42 0.64 14.77
C HIS A 74 -4.80 1.18 16.07
N GLU A 75 -4.62 0.31 17.07
CA GLU A 75 -3.96 0.67 18.33
C GLU A 75 -2.49 1.05 18.07
N GLY A 76 -2.02 2.15 18.67
CA GLY A 76 -0.67 2.67 18.45
C GLY A 76 -0.46 3.49 17.16
N ALA A 77 -1.51 3.79 16.39
CA ALA A 77 -1.40 4.63 15.19
C ALA A 77 -1.37 6.15 15.46
N GLU A 78 -1.22 6.57 16.72
CA GLU A 78 -1.27 7.98 17.15
C GLU A 78 -0.23 8.83 16.43
N ASP A 79 1.02 8.38 16.41
CA ASP A 79 2.12 9.06 15.74
C ASP A 79 1.89 9.17 14.22
N ALA A 80 1.38 8.10 13.61
CA ALA A 80 1.05 8.09 12.19
C ALA A 80 -0.06 9.10 11.85
N LEU A 81 -1.08 9.22 12.71
CA LEU A 81 -2.16 10.21 12.55
C LEU A 81 -1.67 11.65 12.75
N ILE A 82 -0.72 11.88 13.68
CA ILE A 82 -0.09 13.19 13.90
C ILE A 82 0.75 13.60 12.68
N SER A 83 1.57 12.68 12.17
CA SER A 83 2.34 12.91 10.94
C SER A 83 1.43 13.19 9.76
N LEU A 84 0.36 12.41 9.58
CA LEU A 84 -0.61 12.60 8.51
C LEU A 84 -1.31 13.97 8.57
N ALA A 85 -1.65 14.44 9.78
CA ALA A 85 -2.21 15.78 9.97
C ALA A 85 -1.21 16.88 9.58
N SER A 86 0.06 16.69 9.90
CA SER A 86 1.14 17.62 9.52
C SER A 86 1.30 17.69 8.00
N TYR A 87 1.31 16.54 7.32
CA TYR A 87 1.36 16.49 5.85
C TYR A 87 0.15 17.16 5.20
N LYS A 88 -1.06 16.94 5.71
CA LYS A 88 -2.28 17.60 5.23
C LYS A 88 -2.15 19.13 5.29
N ASN A 89 -1.59 19.67 6.38
CA ASN A 89 -1.38 21.12 6.52
C ASN A 89 -0.34 21.66 5.53
N CYS A 90 0.76 20.94 5.31
CA CYS A 90 1.76 21.32 4.32
C CYS A 90 1.18 21.35 2.90
N LEU A 91 0.37 20.35 2.54
CA LEU A 91 -0.29 20.29 1.23
C LEU A 91 -1.29 21.43 1.04
N LEU A 92 -2.11 21.73 2.04
CA LEU A 92 -3.04 22.87 1.97
C LEU A 92 -2.30 24.20 1.81
N LEU A 93 -1.17 24.40 2.51
CA LEU A 93 -0.35 25.59 2.35
C LEU A 93 0.22 25.71 0.93
N LEU A 94 0.67 24.59 0.34
CA LEU A 94 1.20 24.56 -1.02
C LEU A 94 0.13 24.90 -2.06
N LEU A 95 -1.07 24.32 -1.92
CA LEU A 95 -2.20 24.53 -2.83
C LEU A 95 -2.74 25.96 -2.76
N THR A 96 -2.84 26.52 -1.56
CA THR A 96 -3.30 27.90 -1.35
C THR A 96 -2.32 28.92 -1.91
N LYS A 97 -1.00 28.69 -1.83
CA LYS A 97 0.01 29.54 -2.48
C LYS A 97 -0.05 29.51 -4.01
N HIS A 98 -0.36 28.37 -4.61
CA HIS A 98 -0.47 28.23 -6.06
C HIS A 98 -1.75 28.85 -6.65
N THR A 99 -2.75 29.19 -5.82
CA THR A 99 -4.03 29.78 -6.26
C THR A 99 -3.98 31.31 -6.31
N GLN A 100 -2.90 31.94 -5.84
CA GLN A 100 -2.76 33.41 -5.72
C GLN A 100 -2.02 34.10 -6.90
N VAL A 101 -1.90 33.46 -8.06
CA VAL A 101 -1.29 34.04 -9.27
C VAL A 101 -2.33 34.35 -10.33
#